data_AF-A0A814GU07-F1
#
_entry.id   AF-A0A814GU07-F1
#
_cell.length_a   1.000
_cell.length_b   1.000
_cell.length_c   1.000
_cell.angle_alpha   90.00
_cell.angle_beta   90.00
_cell.angle_gamma   90.00
#
_symmetry.space_group_name_H-M   'P 1'
#
loop_
_entity.id
_entity.type
_entity.pdbx_description
1 polymer ?
#
loop_
_entity_poly.entity_id
_entity_poly.type
_entity_poly.pdbx_seq_one_letter_code
_entity_poly.pdbx_strand_id
1 'polypeptide(L)'
;MRFAILFGAALAAGALEGILAYGISHMKDIGGLENWRWLFLLEGLPIIPLGVMTYLFLGSIPDAVQWLDNCEKQLLTNLLREDAGLANSEPASSTRLSWRQVRYAFIDWRIYLYVMIAVGDLGVMKCLTTYLPELVKSMSDSKEVHLMTIPLYFVLENDRRIYLSPDKYKQEAAIIEPCDWHPDIRYVL
;
A
#
# COMPACT_ATOMS: atom_id res chain seq x y z
N MET A 1 11.99 2.62 -2.06
CA MET A 1 11.29 3.00 -0.81
C MET A 1 9.76 3.07 -0.97
N ARG A 2 9.22 3.14 -2.20
CA ARG A 2 7.78 3.07 -2.54
C ARG A 2 6.92 2.07 -1.75
N PHE A 3 7.35 0.80 -1.66
CA PHE A 3 6.57 -0.23 -0.97
C PHE A 3 6.46 0.04 0.53
N ALA A 4 7.51 0.54 1.18
CA ALA A 4 7.47 0.83 2.61
C ALA A 4 6.50 1.97 2.95
N ILE A 5 6.44 3.01 2.12
CA ILE A 5 5.48 4.13 2.27
C ILE A 5 4.04 3.64 2.07
N LEU A 6 3.80 2.85 1.01
CA LEU A 6 2.47 2.27 0.73
C LEU A 6 1.99 1.37 1.88
N PHE A 7 2.86 0.48 2.37
CA PHE A 7 2.52 -0.39 3.48
C PHE A 7 2.44 0.36 4.82
N GLY A 8 3.18 1.45 5.01
CA GLY A 8 3.06 2.33 6.18
C GLY A 8 1.71 3.04 6.21
N ALA A 9 1.29 3.62 5.08
CA ALA A 9 -0.02 4.25 4.94
C ALA A 9 -1.17 3.26 5.18
N ALA A 10 -1.03 2.01 4.71
CA ALA A 10 -2.03 0.97 4.95
C ALA A 10 -2.21 0.63 6.44
N LEU A 11 -1.13 0.65 7.23
CA LEU A 11 -1.19 0.41 8.68
C LEU A 11 -1.85 1.59 9.41
N ALA A 12 -1.49 2.82 9.05
CA ALA A 12 -2.11 4.02 9.60
C ALA A 12 -3.62 4.07 9.30
N ALA A 13 -4.03 3.64 8.09
CA ALA A 13 -5.43 3.49 7.73
C ALA A 13 -6.16 2.48 8.64
N GLY A 14 -5.52 1.36 8.98
CA GLY A 14 -6.09 0.36 9.90
C GLY A 14 -6.34 0.90 11.31
N ALA A 15 -5.48 1.80 11.82
CA ALA A 15 -5.71 2.46 13.12
C ALA A 15 -6.91 3.42 13.06
N LEU A 16 -7.09 4.12 11.93
CA LEU A 16 -8.23 5.02 11.71
C LEU A 16 -9.55 4.26 11.54
N GLU A 17 -9.51 3.08 10.94
CA GLU A 17 -10.68 2.20 10.76
C GLU A 17 -11.31 1.82 12.11
N GLY A 18 -10.49 1.54 13.14
CA GLY A 18 -10.98 1.26 14.50
C GLY A 18 -11.70 2.44 15.16
N ILE A 19 -11.21 3.68 14.93
CA ILE A 19 -11.85 4.90 15.43
C ILE A 19 -13.17 5.16 14.69
N LEU A 20 -13.18 4.94 13.37
CA LEU A 20 -14.38 5.07 12.54
C LEU A 20 -15.47 4.07 12.97
N ALA A 21 -15.10 2.81 13.23
CA ALA A 21 -16.00 1.77 13.72
C ALA A 21 -16.62 2.14 15.08
N TYR A 22 -15.82 2.70 15.99
CA TYR A 22 -16.32 3.23 17.26
C TYR A 22 -17.32 4.40 17.04
N GLY A 23 -17.01 5.34 16.14
CA GLY A 23 -17.91 6.43 15.79
C GLY A 23 -19.25 5.93 15.25
N ILE A 24 -19.22 4.96 14.32
CA ILE A 24 -20.44 4.35 13.72
C ILE A 24 -21.29 3.63 14.77
N SER A 25 -20.67 2.98 15.77
CA SER A 25 -21.41 2.32 16.86
C SER A 25 -22.30 3.28 17.68
N HIS A 26 -21.95 4.57 17.70
CA HIS A 26 -22.69 5.63 18.40
C HIS A 26 -23.74 6.33 17.51
N MET A 27 -23.80 6.04 16.21
CA MET A 27 -24.71 6.73 15.27
C MET A 27 -26.10 6.08 15.13
N LYS A 28 -26.51 5.25 16.10
CA LYS A 28 -27.82 4.59 16.07
C LYS A 28 -28.94 5.64 16.11
N ASP A 29 -29.88 5.56 15.17
CA ASP A 29 -31.05 6.44 15.01
C ASP A 29 -30.76 7.89 14.56
N ILE A 30 -29.52 8.21 14.17
CA ILE A 30 -29.20 9.50 13.54
C ILE A 30 -29.72 9.47 12.09
N GLY A 31 -30.76 10.27 11.82
CA GLY A 31 -31.37 10.37 10.49
C GLY A 31 -32.24 9.19 10.07
N GLY A 32 -32.64 8.32 11.02
CA GLY A 32 -33.50 7.15 10.74
C GLY A 32 -32.83 6.04 9.92
N LEU A 33 -31.49 6.04 9.86
CA LEU A 33 -30.69 5.07 9.12
C LEU A 33 -29.99 4.10 10.08
N GLU A 34 -29.89 2.84 9.67
CA GLU A 34 -29.14 1.81 10.39
C GLU A 34 -27.63 2.03 10.25
N ASN A 35 -26.86 1.64 11.27
CA ASN A 35 -25.41 1.86 11.35
C ASN A 35 -24.62 1.38 10.13
N TRP A 36 -25.04 0.28 9.50
CA TRP A 36 -24.36 -0.25 8.31
C TRP A 36 -24.46 0.68 7.09
N ARG A 37 -25.53 1.49 6.97
CA ARG A 37 -25.67 2.47 5.88
C ARG A 37 -24.71 3.64 6.06
N TRP A 38 -24.53 4.09 7.30
CA TRP A 38 -23.56 5.12 7.65
C TRP A 38 -22.12 4.67 7.39
N LEU A 39 -21.81 3.38 7.60
CA LEU A 39 -20.52 2.80 7.25
C LEU A 39 -20.21 2.96 5.76
N PHE A 40 -21.12 2.53 4.88
CA PHE A 40 -20.93 2.66 3.43
C PHE A 40 -20.84 4.12 2.97
N LEU A 41 -21.59 5.03 3.60
CA LEU A 41 -21.53 6.46 3.27
C LEU A 41 -20.19 7.07 3.68
N LEU A 42 -19.72 6.83 4.90
CA LEU A 42 -18.49 7.43 5.41
C LEU A 42 -17.23 6.87 4.75
N GLU A 43 -17.25 5.60 4.39
CA GLU A 43 -16.11 4.95 3.74
C GLU A 43 -16.15 5.12 2.21
N GLY A 44 -17.31 4.99 1.58
CA GLY A 44 -17.45 5.04 0.12
C GLY A 44 -17.42 6.44 -0.48
N LEU A 45 -18.03 7.43 0.19
CA LEU A 45 -18.11 8.80 -0.32
C LEU A 45 -16.74 9.46 -0.54
N PRO A 46 -15.74 9.38 0.37
CA PRO A 46 -14.43 9.99 0.15
C PRO A 46 -13.59 9.29 -0.93
N ILE A 47 -13.85 8.01 -1.21
CA ILE A 47 -13.10 7.24 -2.23
C ILE A 47 -13.46 7.71 -3.64
N ILE A 48 -14.71 8.12 -3.89
CA ILE A 48 -15.16 8.60 -5.21
C ILE A 48 -14.33 9.80 -5.71
N PRO A 49 -14.20 10.93 -4.99
CA PRO A 49 -13.39 12.06 -5.44
C PRO A 49 -11.90 11.71 -5.48
N LEU A 50 -11.40 10.86 -4.57
CA LEU A 50 -10.02 10.37 -4.62
C LEU A 50 -9.76 9.60 -5.92
N GLY A 51 -10.66 8.71 -6.33
CA GLY A 51 -10.56 7.98 -7.59
C GLY A 51 -10.57 8.90 -8.81
N VAL A 52 -11.40 9.94 -8.81
CA VAL A 52 -11.40 10.96 -9.86
C VAL A 52 -10.09 11.75 -9.88
N MET A 53 -9.57 12.15 -8.72
CA MET A 53 -8.26 12.80 -8.63
C MET A 53 -7.16 11.89 -9.15
N THR A 54 -7.10 10.63 -8.72
CA THR A 54 -6.12 9.66 -9.21
C THR A 54 -6.22 9.51 -10.72
N TYR A 55 -7.41 9.44 -11.31
CA TYR A 55 -7.57 9.37 -12.76
C TYR A 55 -7.02 10.60 -13.49
N LEU A 56 -7.18 11.81 -12.93
CA LEU A 56 -6.66 13.04 -13.52
C LEU A 56 -5.15 13.21 -13.36
N PHE A 57 -4.58 12.74 -12.24
CA PHE A 57 -3.16 12.92 -11.92
C PHE A 57 -2.27 11.75 -12.39
N LEU A 58 -2.82 10.54 -12.53
CA LEU A 58 -2.09 9.34 -12.92
C LEU A 58 -2.00 9.26 -14.46
N GLY A 59 -0.92 9.82 -15.01
CA GLY A 59 -0.58 9.64 -16.42
C GLY A 59 -0.20 8.18 -16.70
N SER A 60 -0.74 7.60 -17.77
CA SER A 60 -0.50 6.19 -18.15
C SER A 60 0.91 5.92 -18.67
N ILE A 61 1.67 6.96 -19.02
CA ILE A 61 3.00 6.88 -19.64
C ILE A 61 3.85 8.03 -19.06
N PRO A 62 5.15 7.82 -18.75
CA PRO A 62 6.04 8.87 -18.26
C PRO A 62 5.99 10.15 -19.11
N ASP A 63 5.88 10.01 -20.43
CA ASP A 63 5.80 11.13 -21.37
C ASP A 63 4.50 11.93 -21.27
N ALA A 64 3.39 11.27 -20.93
CA ALA A 64 2.07 11.91 -20.79
C ALA A 64 1.94 12.73 -19.49
N VAL A 65 2.86 12.56 -18.55
CA VAL A 65 2.86 13.24 -17.26
C VAL A 65 3.40 14.66 -17.41
N GLN A 66 2.58 15.68 -17.18
CA GLN A 66 3.00 17.08 -17.32
C GLN A 66 3.77 17.63 -16.09
N TRP A 67 3.70 16.94 -14.94
CA TRP A 67 4.34 17.39 -13.71
C TRP A 67 5.79 16.91 -13.53
N LEU A 68 6.28 16.04 -14.44
CA LEU A 68 7.62 15.43 -14.36
C LEU A 68 8.59 16.15 -15.31
N ASP A 69 9.82 16.39 -14.85
CA ASP A 69 10.83 17.08 -15.68
C ASP A 69 11.40 16.15 -16.77
N ASN A 70 12.01 16.74 -17.81
CA ASN A 70 12.51 15.97 -18.95
C ASN A 70 13.66 15.01 -18.59
N CYS A 71 14.56 15.34 -17.63
CA CYS A 71 15.55 14.35 -17.15
C CYS A 71 14.84 13.18 -16.43
N GLU A 72 13.87 13.47 -15.57
CA GLU A 72 13.13 12.46 -14.81
C GLU A 72 12.35 11.50 -15.70
N LYS A 73 11.70 12.02 -16.75
CA LYS A 73 11.00 11.20 -17.75
C LYS A 73 11.94 10.22 -18.46
N GLN A 74 13.13 10.67 -18.84
CA GLN A 74 14.13 9.83 -19.49
C GLN A 74 14.65 8.75 -18.55
N LEU A 75 14.95 9.10 -17.30
CA LEU A 75 15.33 8.15 -16.26
C LEU A 75 14.25 7.09 -16.04
N LEU A 76 12.99 7.52 -15.85
CA LEU A 76 11.87 6.62 -15.61
C LEU A 76 11.61 5.68 -16.79
N THR A 77 11.77 6.18 -18.02
CA THR A 77 11.65 5.37 -19.23
C THR A 77 12.77 4.33 -19.33
N ASN A 78 14.00 4.68 -18.92
CA ASN A 78 15.13 3.74 -18.90
C ASN A 78 14.94 2.66 -17.83
N LEU A 79 14.49 3.03 -16.63
CA LEU A 79 14.15 2.08 -15.57
C LEU A 79 13.03 1.11 -15.99
N LEU A 80 11.97 1.63 -16.63
CA LEU A 80 10.88 0.79 -17.15
C LEU A 80 11.34 -0.20 -18.23
N ARG A 81 12.32 0.17 -19.05
CA ARG A 81 12.93 -0.73 -20.05
C ARG A 81 13.79 -1.82 -19.40
N GLU A 82 14.52 -1.46 -18.36
CA GLU A 82 15.34 -2.39 -17.57
C GLU A 82 14.47 -3.41 -16.83
N ASP A 83 13.43 -2.94 -16.12
CA ASP A 83 12.46 -3.79 -15.42
C ASP A 83 11.70 -4.74 -16.37
N ALA A 84 11.45 -4.30 -17.61
CA ALA A 84 10.82 -5.15 -18.62
C ALA A 84 11.79 -6.19 -19.24
N GLY A 85 13.10 -6.12 -18.95
CA GLY A 85 14.12 -6.95 -19.57
C GLY A 85 14.32 -6.68 -21.08
N LEU A 86 13.87 -5.50 -21.54
CA LEU A 86 13.83 -5.11 -22.95
C LEU A 86 14.88 -4.04 -23.25
N ALA A 87 16.14 -4.29 -22.86
CA ALA A 87 17.25 -3.35 -23.08
C ALA A 87 17.42 -2.91 -24.55
N ASN A 88 16.82 -3.63 -25.51
CA ASN A 88 16.94 -3.38 -26.95
C ASN A 88 15.60 -3.44 -27.73
N SER A 89 14.43 -3.24 -27.11
CA SER A 89 13.14 -3.35 -27.82
C SER A 89 12.22 -2.16 -27.56
N GLU A 90 11.30 -1.95 -28.52
CA GLU A 90 10.32 -0.86 -28.69
C GLU A 90 9.70 -0.25 -27.41
N PRO A 91 9.20 1.01 -27.47
CA PRO A 91 8.66 1.72 -26.32
C PRO A 91 7.63 0.90 -25.53
N ALA A 92 7.74 0.96 -24.19
CA ALA A 92 6.96 0.22 -23.20
C ALA A 92 5.43 0.25 -23.39
N SER A 93 4.92 1.13 -24.24
CA SER A 93 3.51 1.22 -24.67
C SER A 93 3.01 0.02 -25.48
N SER A 94 3.88 -0.82 -26.06
CA SER A 94 3.48 -1.90 -26.99
C SER A 94 3.80 -3.32 -26.51
N THR A 95 4.27 -3.49 -25.27
CA THR A 95 4.60 -4.81 -24.71
C THR A 95 3.33 -5.62 -24.45
N ARG A 96 2.80 -6.26 -25.49
CA ARG A 96 1.70 -7.21 -25.35
C ARG A 96 2.19 -8.37 -24.49
N LEU A 97 1.46 -8.66 -23.41
CA LEU A 97 1.67 -9.84 -22.58
C LEU A 97 1.81 -11.07 -23.48
N SER A 98 3.01 -11.61 -23.58
CA SER A 98 3.24 -12.80 -24.37
C SER A 98 2.77 -14.00 -23.56
N TRP A 99 1.86 -14.80 -24.13
CA TRP A 99 1.44 -16.07 -23.53
C TRP A 99 2.61 -16.98 -23.17
N ARG A 100 3.74 -16.82 -23.85
CA ARG A 100 4.99 -17.51 -23.55
C ARG A 100 5.58 -17.08 -22.20
N GLN A 101 5.60 -15.78 -21.89
CA GLN A 101 6.06 -15.25 -20.60
C GLN A 101 5.15 -15.71 -19.46
N VAL A 102 3.83 -15.71 -19.67
CA VAL A 102 2.86 -16.21 -18.69
C VAL A 102 3.13 -17.68 -18.37
N ARG A 103 3.35 -18.52 -19.40
CA ARG A 103 3.68 -19.94 -19.19
C ARG A 103 4.98 -20.14 -18.40
N TYR A 104 6.01 -19.32 -18.65
CA TYR A 104 7.25 -19.40 -17.89
C TYR A 104 7.06 -19.01 -16.42
N ALA A 105 6.22 -18.02 -16.12
CA ALA A 105 5.88 -17.67 -14.74
C ALA A 105 5.24 -18.86 -14.01
N PHE A 106 4.31 -19.58 -14.63
CA PHE A 106 3.68 -20.77 -14.01
C PHE A 106 4.62 -21.96 -13.80
N ILE A 107 5.81 -21.98 -14.42
CA ILE A 107 6.77 -23.08 -14.29
C ILE A 107 7.83 -22.74 -13.22
N ASP A 108 8.00 -21.47 -12.88
CA ASP A 108 9.04 -21.04 -11.95
C ASP A 108 8.68 -21.41 -10.50
N TRP A 109 9.44 -22.37 -9.95
CA TRP A 109 9.32 -22.82 -8.56
C TRP A 109 9.50 -21.71 -7.52
N ARG A 110 10.25 -20.64 -7.86
CA ARG A 110 10.49 -19.50 -6.96
C ARG A 110 9.20 -18.73 -6.69
N ILE A 111 8.30 -18.65 -7.67
CA ILE A 111 7.00 -18.00 -7.51
C ILE A 111 6.16 -18.75 -6.50
N TYR A 112 6.15 -20.09 -6.57
CA TYR A 112 5.43 -20.92 -5.60
C TYR A 112 5.99 -20.79 -4.19
N LEU A 113 7.32 -20.73 -4.02
CA LEU A 113 7.91 -20.44 -2.72
C LEU A 113 7.49 -19.06 -2.19
N TYR A 114 7.51 -18.05 -3.03
CA TYR A 114 7.10 -16.70 -2.64
C TYR A 114 5.63 -16.67 -2.22
N VAL A 115 4.74 -17.34 -2.96
CA VAL A 115 3.32 -17.48 -2.60
C VAL A 115 3.16 -18.20 -1.27
N MET A 116 3.89 -19.28 -1.02
CA MET A 116 3.82 -20.01 0.25
C MET A 116 4.22 -19.15 1.45
N ILE A 117 5.31 -18.37 1.31
CA ILE A 117 5.75 -17.44 2.35
C ILE A 117 4.70 -16.35 2.56
N ALA A 118 4.18 -15.76 1.49
CA ALA A 118 3.17 -14.70 1.56
C ALA A 118 1.86 -15.17 2.19
N VAL A 119 1.39 -16.37 1.87
CA VAL A 119 0.20 -16.97 2.47
C VAL A 119 0.42 -17.27 3.95
N GLY A 120 1.61 -17.75 4.33
CA GLY A 120 1.97 -17.95 5.73
C GLY A 120 1.95 -16.65 6.53
N ASP A 121 2.58 -15.61 6.00
CA ASP A 121 2.64 -14.28 6.62
C ASP A 121 1.23 -13.67 6.80
N LEU A 122 0.48 -13.54 5.70
CA LEU A 122 -0.87 -12.97 5.70
C LEU A 122 -1.84 -13.80 6.53
N GLY A 123 -1.74 -15.13 6.46
CA GLY A 123 -2.58 -16.07 7.20
C GLY A 123 -2.42 -15.91 8.71
N VAL A 124 -1.19 -15.91 9.21
CA VAL A 124 -0.91 -15.73 10.64
C VAL A 124 -1.41 -14.37 11.14
N MET A 125 -1.15 -13.30 10.38
CA MET A 125 -1.62 -11.95 10.70
C MET A 125 -3.16 -11.85 10.75
N LYS A 126 -3.86 -12.45 9.78
CA LYS A 126 -5.33 -12.40 9.74
C LYS A 126 -6.02 -13.30 10.75
N CYS A 127 -5.44 -14.46 11.07
CA CYS A 127 -5.91 -15.26 12.18
C CYS A 127 -5.83 -14.47 13.49
N LEU A 128 -4.69 -13.87 13.80
CA LEU A 128 -4.51 -13.14 15.06
C LEU A 128 -5.52 -12.00 15.21
N THR A 129 -5.70 -11.18 14.16
CA THR A 129 -6.62 -10.03 14.18
C THR A 129 -8.09 -10.42 14.25
N THR A 130 -8.48 -11.57 13.69
CA THR A 130 -9.89 -12.04 13.71
C THR A 130 -10.25 -12.72 15.02
N TYR A 131 -9.34 -13.49 15.61
CA TYR A 131 -9.59 -14.21 16.88
C TYR A 131 -9.45 -13.32 18.11
N LEU A 132 -8.65 -12.24 18.05
CA LEU A 132 -8.48 -11.32 19.19
C LEU A 132 -9.81 -10.76 19.73
N PRO A 133 -10.71 -10.19 18.89
CA PRO A 133 -11.97 -9.65 19.40
C PRO A 133 -12.89 -10.72 19.98
N GLU A 134 -12.87 -11.96 19.47
CA GLU A 134 -13.63 -13.08 20.04
C GLU A 134 -13.11 -13.48 21.43
N LEU A 135 -11.78 -13.53 21.58
CA LEU A 135 -11.13 -13.87 22.85
C LEU A 135 -11.36 -12.79 23.90
N VAL A 136 -11.26 -11.52 23.53
CA VAL A 136 -11.57 -10.39 24.43
C VAL A 136 -13.06 -10.38 24.79
N LYS A 137 -13.95 -10.70 23.84
CA LYS A 137 -15.39 -10.82 24.09
C LYS A 137 -15.74 -11.98 25.04
N SER A 138 -14.99 -13.08 25.02
CA SER A 138 -15.19 -14.16 26.00
C SER A 138 -14.77 -13.78 27.43
N MET A 139 -13.96 -12.72 27.58
CA MET A 139 -13.46 -12.25 28.88
C MET A 139 -14.18 -10.99 29.38
N SER A 140 -14.83 -10.22 28.50
CA SER A 140 -15.49 -8.96 28.82
C SER A 140 -16.72 -8.72 27.95
N ASP A 141 -17.86 -8.42 28.58
CA ASP A 141 -19.18 -8.23 27.93
C ASP A 141 -19.39 -6.78 27.39
N SER A 142 -18.35 -5.93 27.48
CA SER A 142 -18.44 -4.50 27.17
C SER A 142 -18.31 -4.18 25.68
N LYS A 143 -19.09 -3.20 25.21
CA LYS A 143 -19.09 -2.67 23.83
C LYS A 143 -17.77 -2.00 23.40
N GLU A 144 -16.80 -1.90 24.31
CA GLU A 144 -15.50 -1.26 24.13
C GLU A 144 -14.40 -2.20 23.60
N VAL A 145 -14.74 -3.45 23.26
CA VAL A 145 -13.77 -4.46 22.76
C VAL A 145 -12.94 -3.96 21.57
N HIS A 146 -13.51 -3.15 20.68
CA HIS A 146 -12.77 -2.60 19.53
C HIS A 146 -11.69 -1.58 19.94
N LEU A 147 -11.93 -0.77 20.99
CA LEU A 147 -10.95 0.19 21.51
C LEU A 147 -9.73 -0.51 22.11
N MET A 148 -9.92 -1.67 22.73
CA MET A 148 -8.83 -2.46 23.33
C MET A 148 -7.88 -3.08 22.30
N THR A 149 -8.30 -3.19 21.03
CA THR A 149 -7.45 -3.72 19.94
C THR A 149 -6.57 -2.65 19.29
N ILE A 150 -6.89 -1.36 19.49
CA ILE A 150 -6.18 -0.21 18.89
C ILE A 150 -4.70 -0.15 19.32
N PRO A 151 -4.32 -0.33 20.60
CA PRO A 151 -2.92 -0.31 21.02
C PRO A 151 -2.06 -1.38 20.33
N LEU A 152 -2.65 -2.51 19.92
CA LEU A 152 -1.93 -3.58 19.22
C LEU A 152 -1.41 -3.10 17.86
N TYR A 153 -2.23 -2.36 17.11
CA TYR A 153 -1.84 -1.80 15.82
C TYR A 153 -0.73 -0.74 15.98
N PHE A 154 -0.79 0.09 17.03
CA PHE A 154 0.26 1.08 17.33
C PHE A 154 1.61 0.45 17.71
N VAL A 155 1.61 -0.68 18.42
CA VAL A 155 2.86 -1.37 18.79
C VAL A 155 3.54 -1.96 17.55
N LEU A 156 2.78 -2.54 16.63
CA LEU A 156 3.30 -3.08 15.37
C LEU A 156 3.90 -1.98 14.46
N GLU A 157 3.36 -0.76 14.52
CA GLU A 157 3.88 0.37 13.76
C GLU A 157 5.24 0.86 14.27
N ASN A 158 5.44 0.88 15.60
CA ASN A 158 6.71 1.29 16.21
C ASN A 158 7.87 0.37 15.83
N ASP A 159 7.62 -0.93 15.70
CA ASP A 159 8.67 -1.90 15.37
C ASP A 159 9.19 -1.70 13.93
N ARG A 160 8.33 -1.26 13.00
CA ARG A 160 8.72 -0.99 11.61
C ARG A 160 9.59 0.26 11.45
N ARG A 161 9.38 1.28 12.29
CA ARG A 161 10.19 2.50 12.31
C ARG A 161 11.67 2.23 12.60
N ILE A 162 11.97 1.13 13.31
CA ILE A 162 13.33 0.66 13.58
C ILE A 162 14.01 0.12 12.30
N TYR A 163 13.25 -0.51 11.39
CA TYR A 163 13.77 -1.01 10.11
C TYR A 163 14.00 0.09 9.07
N LEU A 164 13.25 1.19 9.17
CA LEU A 164 13.42 2.39 8.33
C LEU A 164 14.49 3.36 8.87
N SER A 165 15.40 2.88 9.72
CA SER A 165 16.40 3.77 10.33
C SER A 165 17.30 4.43 9.28
N PRO A 166 17.62 5.72 9.47
CA PRO A 166 18.37 6.50 8.49
C PRO A 166 19.72 5.95 8.03
N ASP A 167 20.33 5.13 8.87
CA ASP A 167 21.74 4.77 8.68
C ASP A 167 21.92 3.68 7.62
N LYS A 168 20.87 2.92 7.30
CA LYS A 168 20.90 1.90 6.24
C LYS A 168 20.63 2.47 4.84
N TYR A 169 19.92 3.60 4.70
CA TYR A 169 19.58 4.16 3.37
C TYR A 169 20.78 4.77 2.64
N LYS A 170 21.78 5.28 3.37
CA LYS A 170 22.90 6.02 2.77
C LYS A 170 23.81 5.15 1.91
N GLN A 171 23.79 3.83 2.12
CA GLN A 171 24.66 2.89 1.41
C GLN A 171 24.09 2.43 0.07
N GLU A 172 22.76 2.36 -0.09
CA GLU A 172 22.12 1.94 -1.36
C GLU A 172 21.92 3.12 -2.33
N ALA A 173 21.68 4.33 -1.82
CA ALA A 173 21.46 5.52 -2.65
C ALA A 173 22.72 6.02 -3.38
N ALA A 174 23.93 5.65 -2.92
CA ALA A 174 25.19 6.12 -3.49
C ALA A 174 25.54 5.54 -4.88
N ILE A 175 24.75 4.59 -5.39
CA ILE A 175 25.07 3.82 -6.60
C ILE A 175 24.39 4.40 -7.88
N ILE A 176 23.46 5.37 -7.76
CA ILE A 176 22.47 5.64 -8.82
C ILE A 176 22.56 7.03 -9.53
N GLU A 177 23.33 8.03 -9.10
CA GLU A 177 23.06 9.41 -9.60
C GLU A 177 23.98 9.96 -10.72
N PRO A 178 23.45 10.18 -11.95
CA PRO A 178 24.01 11.09 -12.96
C PRO A 178 23.23 12.42 -13.15
N CYS A 179 22.07 12.65 -12.50
CA CYS A 179 21.35 13.95 -12.53
C CYS A 179 21.35 14.60 -11.14
N ASP A 180 22.00 15.76 -10.99
CA ASP A 180 22.06 16.57 -9.76
C ASP A 180 20.65 17.04 -9.32
N TRP A 181 20.33 16.86 -8.05
CA TRP A 181 18.97 16.73 -7.53
C TRP A 181 18.43 17.97 -6.77
N HIS A 182 17.12 18.23 -6.90
CA HIS A 182 16.37 19.29 -6.19
C HIS A 182 16.16 18.88 -4.70
N PRO A 183 16.38 19.77 -3.71
CA PRO A 183 16.48 19.38 -2.29
C PRO A 183 15.20 18.86 -1.62
N ASP A 184 14.02 18.94 -2.24
CA ASP A 184 12.72 18.71 -1.56
C ASP A 184 12.10 17.32 -1.75
N ILE A 185 12.56 16.49 -2.69
CA ILE A 185 11.91 15.19 -3.01
C ILE A 185 12.58 14.01 -2.26
N ARG A 186 13.50 14.29 -1.31
CA ARG A 186 14.50 13.35 -0.77
C ARG A 186 13.95 12.19 0.07
N TYR A 187 12.62 12.05 0.14
CA TYR A 187 11.92 11.17 1.06
C TYR A 187 10.91 10.24 0.40
N VAL A 188 10.74 10.27 -0.94
CA VAL A 188 9.64 9.55 -1.62
C VAL A 188 10.09 8.43 -2.58
N LEU A 189 11.36 8.34 -2.97
CA LEU A 189 11.86 7.27 -3.88
C LEU A 189 12.70 6.23 -3.14
#